data_AF-A0A813KE27-F1
#
_entry.id   AF-A0A813KE27-F1
#
_cell.length_a   1.000
_cell.length_b   1.000
_cell.length_c   1.000
_cell.angle_alpha   90.00
_cell.angle_beta   90.00
_cell.angle_gamma   90.00
#
_symmetry.space_group_name_H-M   'P 1'
#
loop_
_entity.id
_entity.type
_entity.pdbx_description
1 polymer ?
#
loop_
_entity_poly.entity_id
_entity_poly.type
_entity_poly.pdbx_seq_one_letter_code
_entity_poly.pdbx_strand_id
1 'polypeptide(L)'
;MLTGDDSGEEEFIIKGDSGSTADTVFDRQVEVLQEVVMDDSFQDLLQDFCKKNCHHFEDTEENKLIYTDLFKKYSELVEGHLEKKLVKAIPGFVMDTFLEELAKRGEEEIDAAVFDLLASLGDFP
;
A
#
# COMPACT_ATOMS: atom_id res chain seq x y z
N MET A 1 16.03 -29.19 40.69
CA MET A 1 17.17 -28.28 40.50
C MET A 1 18.00 -28.87 39.38
N LEU A 2 18.22 -28.25 38.23
CA LEU A 2 17.89 -26.91 37.72
C LEU A 2 17.43 -27.08 36.27
N THR A 3 16.37 -26.35 35.94
CA THR A 3 15.90 -26.08 34.58
C THR A 3 16.97 -25.29 33.81
N GLY A 4 16.92 -25.43 32.49
CA GLY A 4 17.91 -24.89 31.57
C GLY A 4 18.02 -23.38 31.60
N ASP A 5 19.23 -22.94 31.31
CA ASP A 5 19.56 -21.65 30.72
C ASP A 5 20.96 -21.83 30.13
N ASP A 6 21.04 -21.81 28.80
CA ASP A 6 22.20 -21.22 28.16
C ASP A 6 21.69 -20.58 26.87
N SER A 7 21.62 -19.25 26.97
CA SER A 7 21.22 -18.27 25.97
C SER A 7 21.52 -18.72 24.54
N GLY A 8 20.45 -18.92 23.75
CA GLY A 8 20.55 -18.75 22.30
C GLY A 8 20.90 -17.30 22.03
N GLU A 9 22.18 -17.05 21.84
CA GLU A 9 22.71 -15.88 21.17
C GLU A 9 22.06 -15.81 19.78
N GLU A 10 20.92 -15.10 19.68
CA GLU A 10 20.41 -14.67 18.39
C GLU A 10 21.45 -13.72 17.83
N GLU A 11 22.26 -14.27 16.92
CA GLU A 11 23.21 -13.56 16.10
C GLU A 11 22.48 -12.36 15.50
N PHE A 12 22.73 -11.18 16.09
CA PHE A 12 22.34 -9.91 15.50
C PHE A 12 23.19 -9.75 14.25
N ILE A 13 22.73 -10.37 13.15
CA ILE A 13 23.30 -10.20 11.83
C ILE A 13 23.02 -8.75 11.45
N ILE A 14 23.95 -7.88 11.81
CA ILE A 14 24.11 -6.60 11.11
C ILE A 14 24.56 -6.99 9.71
N LYS A 15 23.59 -7.27 8.83
CA LYS A 15 23.83 -7.19 7.39
C LYS A 15 24.27 -5.75 7.16
N GLY A 16 25.57 -5.56 7.06
CA GLY A 16 26.15 -4.35 6.50
C GLY A 16 25.72 -4.31 5.04
N ASP A 17 24.51 -3.82 4.81
CA ASP A 17 23.94 -3.73 3.49
C ASP A 17 24.41 -2.42 2.88
N SER A 18 25.50 -2.49 2.13
CA SER A 18 25.59 -1.64 0.95
C SER A 18 24.57 -2.18 -0.04
N GLY A 19 23.27 -1.93 0.22
CA GLY A 19 22.19 -2.40 -0.62
C GLY A 19 22.47 -2.06 -2.07
N SER A 20 22.05 -2.94 -2.99
CA SER A 20 22.17 -2.65 -4.41
C SER A 20 21.50 -1.30 -4.70
N THR A 21 21.98 -0.56 -5.70
CA THR A 21 21.29 0.67 -6.13
C THR A 21 19.80 0.41 -6.41
N ALA A 22 19.46 -0.79 -6.89
CA ALA A 22 18.07 -1.21 -7.08
C ALA A 22 17.27 -1.30 -5.76
N ASP A 23 17.88 -1.84 -4.70
CA ASP A 23 17.24 -1.98 -3.38
C ASP A 23 17.01 -0.60 -2.78
N THR A 24 18.02 0.27 -2.81
CA THR A 24 17.88 1.65 -2.31
C THR A 24 16.81 2.47 -3.05
N VAL A 25 16.57 2.17 -4.33
CA VAL A 25 15.51 2.82 -5.12
C VAL A 25 14.14 2.28 -4.74
N PHE A 26 14.02 0.96 -4.61
CA PHE A 26 12.75 0.32 -4.21
C PHE A 26 12.35 0.73 -2.80
N ASP A 27 13.28 0.72 -1.84
CA ASP A 27 13.04 1.15 -0.45
C ASP A 27 12.52 2.59 -0.41
N ARG A 28 13.10 3.46 -1.23
CA ARG A 28 12.63 4.86 -1.35
C ARG A 28 11.23 4.95 -1.96
N GLN A 29 10.88 4.09 -2.91
CA GLN A 29 9.54 4.04 -3.51
C GLN A 29 8.50 3.60 -2.48
N VAL A 30 8.82 2.57 -1.69
CA VAL A 30 7.99 2.09 -0.58
C VAL A 30 7.81 3.18 0.48
N GLU A 31 8.88 3.83 0.91
CA GLU A 31 8.85 4.91 1.91
C GLU A 31 7.91 6.04 1.47
N VAL A 32 8.05 6.52 0.22
CA VAL A 32 7.19 7.58 -0.31
C VAL A 32 5.75 7.11 -0.43
N LEU A 33 5.50 5.86 -0.85
CA LEU A 33 4.15 5.32 -0.92
C LEU A 33 3.49 5.34 0.47
N GLN A 34 4.20 4.88 1.50
CA GLN A 34 3.72 4.90 2.88
C GLN A 34 3.43 6.32 3.37
N GLU A 35 4.33 7.28 3.09
CA GLU A 35 4.10 8.70 3.40
C GLU A 35 2.83 9.24 2.75
N VAL A 36 2.57 8.89 1.49
CA VAL A 36 1.39 9.34 0.75
C VAL A 36 0.11 8.72 1.30
N VAL A 37 0.13 7.43 1.67
CA VAL A 37 -1.03 6.77 2.24
C VAL A 37 -1.33 7.28 3.64
N MET A 38 -0.32 7.60 4.45
CA MET A 38 -0.50 8.17 5.78
C MET A 38 -0.82 9.68 5.79
N ASP A 39 -0.76 10.36 4.65
CA ASP A 39 -1.04 11.79 4.52
C ASP A 39 -2.50 12.10 4.91
N ASP A 40 -2.69 12.99 5.91
CA ASP A 40 -4.01 13.38 6.40
C ASP A 40 -4.94 13.88 5.28
N SER A 41 -4.40 14.59 4.27
CA SER A 41 -5.20 15.09 3.16
C SER A 41 -5.67 13.98 2.22
N PHE A 42 -4.92 12.89 2.13
CA PHE A 42 -5.34 11.70 1.41
C PHE A 42 -6.40 10.92 2.21
N GLN A 43 -6.20 10.76 3.52
CA GLN A 43 -7.19 10.13 4.40
C GLN A 43 -8.53 10.89 4.42
N ASP A 44 -8.48 12.22 4.50
CA ASP A 44 -9.66 13.09 4.40
C ASP A 44 -10.38 12.92 3.05
N LEU A 45 -9.63 12.79 1.95
CA LEU A 45 -10.18 12.56 0.61
C LEU A 45 -10.96 11.24 0.54
N LEU A 46 -10.40 10.15 1.08
CA LEU A 46 -11.08 8.85 1.12
C LEU A 46 -12.32 8.91 2.03
N GLN A 47 -12.18 9.53 3.20
CA GLN A 47 -13.28 9.66 4.14
C GLN A 47 -14.45 10.45 3.55
N ASP A 48 -14.15 11.53 2.82
CA ASP A 48 -15.14 12.34 2.11
C ASP A 48 -15.84 11.57 0.99
N PHE A 49 -15.10 10.75 0.24
CA PHE A 49 -15.68 9.88 -0.76
C PHE A 49 -16.64 8.88 -0.11
N CYS A 50 -16.23 8.23 0.98
CA CYS A 50 -17.08 7.29 1.72
C CYS A 50 -18.33 7.98 2.28
N LYS A 51 -18.21 9.13 2.95
CA LYS A 51 -19.36 9.89 3.49
C LYS A 51 -20.37 10.26 2.41
N LYS A 52 -19.91 10.63 1.21
CA LYS A 52 -20.78 11.03 0.10
C LYS A 52 -21.52 9.84 -0.52
N ASN A 53 -20.93 8.66 -0.51
CA ASN A 53 -21.45 7.50 -1.25
C ASN A 53 -21.99 6.37 -0.36
N CYS A 54 -21.76 6.39 0.95
CA CYS A 54 -22.16 5.31 1.87
C CYS A 54 -23.66 5.00 1.84
N HIS A 55 -24.50 6.00 1.60
CA HIS A 55 -25.95 5.86 1.50
C HIS A 55 -26.42 4.99 0.32
N HIS A 56 -25.55 4.68 -0.64
CA HIS A 56 -25.85 3.74 -1.73
C HIS A 56 -25.74 2.28 -1.29
N PHE A 57 -24.93 1.98 -0.28
CA PHE A 57 -24.63 0.62 0.15
C PHE A 57 -25.73 0.10 1.08
N GLU A 58 -26.24 -1.09 0.75
CA GLU A 58 -27.24 -1.82 1.53
C GLU A 58 -26.66 -3.16 1.97
N ASP A 59 -27.07 -3.63 3.15
CA ASP A 59 -26.69 -4.93 3.71
C ASP A 59 -27.60 -6.04 3.13
N THR A 60 -27.46 -6.29 1.83
CA THR A 60 -28.19 -7.32 1.09
C THR A 60 -27.23 -8.10 0.19
N GLU A 61 -27.63 -9.32 -0.21
CA GLU A 61 -26.81 -10.17 -1.09
C GLU A 61 -26.77 -9.67 -2.56
N GLU A 62 -27.60 -8.69 -2.93
CA GLU A 62 -27.70 -8.20 -4.31
C GLU A 62 -26.88 -6.93 -4.53
N ASN A 63 -25.87 -7.02 -5.41
CA ASN A 63 -25.08 -5.87 -5.82
C ASN A 63 -25.88 -4.91 -6.72
N LYS A 64 -25.88 -3.62 -6.37
CA LYS A 64 -26.51 -2.58 -7.20
C LYS A 64 -25.59 -2.21 -8.35
N LEU A 65 -26.15 -1.90 -9.53
CA LEU A 65 -25.38 -1.44 -10.70
C LEU A 65 -24.49 -0.23 -10.40
N ILE A 66 -24.91 0.64 -9.48
CA ILE A 66 -24.13 1.81 -9.08
C ILE A 66 -22.84 1.44 -8.35
N TYR A 67 -22.71 0.24 -7.78
CA TYR A 67 -21.50 -0.18 -7.06
C TYR A 67 -20.30 -0.26 -8.00
N THR A 68 -20.46 -0.73 -9.23
CA THR A 68 -19.38 -0.76 -10.23
C THR A 68 -18.92 0.66 -10.58
N ASP A 69 -19.85 1.60 -10.73
CA ASP A 69 -19.51 3.01 -11.01
C ASP A 69 -18.79 3.66 -9.82
N LEU A 70 -19.20 3.33 -8.59
CA LEU A 70 -18.56 3.84 -7.37
C LEU A 70 -17.18 3.25 -7.17
N PHE A 71 -17.01 1.95 -7.40
CA PHE A 71 -15.71 1.29 -7.36
C PHE A 71 -14.75 1.91 -8.36
N LYS A 72 -15.17 2.07 -9.63
CA LYS A 72 -14.33 2.71 -10.64
C LYS A 72 -13.89 4.12 -10.23
N LYS A 73 -14.82 4.93 -9.70
CA LYS A 73 -14.50 6.28 -9.21
C LYS A 73 -13.55 6.27 -8.00
N TYR A 74 -13.72 5.30 -7.10
CA TYR A 74 -12.84 5.12 -5.96
C TYR A 74 -11.43 4.73 -6.43
N SER A 75 -11.30 3.74 -7.32
CA SER A 75 -10.03 3.30 -7.87
C SER A 75 -9.31 4.43 -8.60
N GLU A 76 -10.00 5.14 -9.50
CA GLU A 76 -9.44 6.30 -10.23
C GLU A 76 -8.97 7.41 -9.27
N LEU A 77 -9.71 7.64 -8.18
CA LEU A 77 -9.37 8.65 -7.18
C LEU A 77 -8.11 8.27 -6.39
N VAL A 78 -8.00 7.01 -5.95
CA VAL A 78 -6.83 6.50 -5.24
C VAL A 78 -5.62 6.45 -6.16
N GLU A 79 -5.71 5.73 -7.29
CA GLU A 79 -4.62 5.56 -8.25
C GLU A 79 -4.09 6.91 -8.73
N GLY A 80 -4.99 7.83 -9.12
CA GLY A 80 -4.60 9.16 -9.58
C GLY A 80 -3.93 10.01 -8.49
N HIS A 81 -4.28 9.84 -7.21
CA HIS A 81 -3.61 10.53 -6.12
C HIS A 81 -2.22 9.94 -5.86
N LEU A 82 -2.12 8.61 -5.78
CA LEU A 82 -0.86 7.90 -5.56
C LEU A 82 0.15 8.19 -6.66
N GLU A 83 -0.23 7.99 -7.93
CA GLU A 83 0.64 8.21 -9.08
C GLU A 83 1.16 9.66 -9.11
N LYS A 84 0.27 10.64 -8.92
CA LYS A 84 0.65 12.05 -8.92
C LYS A 84 1.67 12.38 -7.83
N LYS A 85 1.52 11.82 -6.63
CA LYS A 85 2.44 12.08 -5.51
C LYS A 85 3.77 11.35 -5.71
N LEU A 86 3.75 10.10 -6.14
CA LEU A 86 4.94 9.28 -6.40
C LEU A 86 5.80 9.88 -7.52
N VAL A 87 5.21 10.22 -8.67
CA VAL A 87 5.93 10.85 -9.81
C VAL A 87 6.51 12.21 -9.42
N LYS A 88 5.83 12.96 -8.54
CA LYS A 88 6.33 14.24 -8.04
C LYS A 88 7.50 14.08 -7.08
N ALA A 89 7.48 13.05 -6.23
CA ALA A 89 8.49 12.81 -5.21
C ALA A 89 9.73 12.07 -5.73
N ILE A 90 9.56 11.22 -6.74
CA ILE A 90 10.60 10.32 -7.26
C ILE A 90 10.79 10.59 -8.76
N PRO A 91 11.87 11.30 -9.15
CA PRO A 91 12.17 11.54 -10.56
C PRO A 91 12.34 10.24 -11.34
N GLY A 92 11.60 10.10 -12.44
CA GLY A 92 11.64 8.91 -13.28
C GLY A 92 10.85 7.71 -12.74
N PHE A 93 9.98 7.91 -11.74
CA PHE A 93 9.07 6.88 -11.26
C PHE A 93 8.16 6.35 -12.37
N VAL A 94 7.98 5.03 -12.41
CA VAL A 94 7.07 4.33 -13.31
C VAL A 94 6.25 3.35 -12.47
N MET A 95 4.94 3.56 -12.42
CA MET A 95 4.04 2.76 -11.56
C MET A 95 4.09 1.27 -11.90
N ASP A 96 3.99 0.91 -13.18
CA ASP A 96 4.01 -0.49 -13.62
C ASP A 96 5.28 -1.22 -13.18
N THR A 97 6.45 -0.58 -13.33
CA THR A 97 7.72 -1.16 -12.89
C THR A 97 7.77 -1.35 -11.39
N PHE A 98 7.25 -0.40 -10.61
CA PHE A 98 7.18 -0.53 -9.16
C PHE A 98 6.27 -1.68 -8.72
N LEU A 99 5.07 -1.80 -9.30
CA LEU A 99 4.14 -2.88 -8.98
C LEU A 99 4.69 -4.26 -9.38
N GLU A 100 5.39 -4.36 -10.51
CA GLU A 100 6.09 -5.59 -10.91
C GLU A 100 7.19 -5.99 -9.91
N GLU A 101 7.96 -5.02 -9.41
CA GLU A 101 9.00 -5.29 -8.41
C GLU A 101 8.40 -5.66 -7.05
N LEU A 102 7.34 -4.98 -6.62
CA LEU A 102 6.61 -5.31 -5.39
C LEU A 102 6.04 -6.74 -5.45
N ALA A 103 5.45 -7.13 -6.59
CA ALA A 103 4.92 -8.48 -6.78
C ALA A 103 6.01 -9.57 -6.77
N LYS A 104 7.24 -9.25 -7.17
CA LYS A 104 8.38 -10.19 -7.12
C LYS A 104 8.97 -10.33 -5.72
N ARG A 105 9.02 -9.22 -4.97
CA ARG A 105 9.63 -9.16 -3.64
C ARG A 105 8.70 -9.72 -2.57
N GLY A 106 7.41 -9.40 -2.64
CA GLY A 106 6.39 -9.89 -1.71
C GLY A 106 5.64 -8.75 -1.01
N GLU A 107 4.51 -9.09 -0.39
CA GLU A 107 3.67 -8.13 0.35
C GLU A 107 4.31 -7.66 1.66
N GLU A 108 5.28 -8.41 2.19
CA GLU A 108 6.01 -8.09 3.42
C GLU A 108 6.90 -6.83 3.32
N GLU A 109 7.15 -6.35 2.12
CA GLU A 109 7.94 -5.14 1.87
C GLU A 109 7.19 -3.85 2.22
N ILE A 110 5.86 -3.92 2.34
CA ILE A 110 5.02 -2.76 2.66
C ILE A 110 4.13 -3.05 3.88
N ASP A 111 3.70 -1.99 4.56
CA ASP A 111 2.76 -2.14 5.66
C ASP A 111 1.45 -2.78 5.20
N ALA A 112 0.89 -3.65 6.03
CA ALA A 112 -0.36 -4.35 5.74
C ALA A 112 -1.50 -3.41 5.35
N ALA A 113 -1.61 -2.24 6.00
CA ALA A 113 -2.63 -1.24 5.66
C ALA A 113 -2.44 -0.63 4.26
N VAL A 114 -1.19 -0.48 3.81
CA VAL A 114 -0.87 0.00 2.45
C VAL A 114 -1.17 -1.09 1.44
N PHE A 115 -0.84 -2.34 1.75
CA PHE A 115 -1.17 -3.49 0.92
C PHE A 115 -2.69 -3.65 0.77
N ASP A 116 -3.45 -3.63 1.87
CA ASP A 116 -4.91 -3.73 1.86
C ASP A 116 -5.55 -2.63 1.00
N LEU A 117 -5.02 -1.40 1.08
CA LEU A 117 -5.47 -0.30 0.23
C LEU A 117 -5.22 -0.61 -1.25
N LEU A 118 -4.02 -1.03 -1.63
CA LEU A 118 -3.70 -1.36 -3.02
C LEU A 118 -4.52 -2.55 -3.54
N ALA A 119 -4.69 -3.58 -2.71
CA ALA A 119 -5.51 -4.75 -3.03
C ALA A 119 -6.97 -4.36 -3.26
N SER A 120 -7.50 -3.40 -2.49
CA SER A 120 -8.87 -2.89 -2.65
C SER A 120 -9.13 -2.23 -4.01
N LEU A 121 -8.11 -1.89 -4.79
CA LEU A 121 -8.25 -1.30 -6.12
C LEU A 121 -8.47 -2.35 -7.21
N GLY A 122 -7.99 -3.57 -6.99
CA GLY A 122 -8.07 -4.69 -7.92
C GLY A 122 -9.17 -5.70 -7.59
N ASP A 123 -9.65 -5.72 -6.34
CA ASP A 123 -10.66 -6.67 -5.86
C ASP A 123 -12.03 -5.98 -5.71
N PHE A 124 -12.94 -6.27 -6.64
CA PHE A 124 -14.36 -5.87 -6.54
C PHE A 124 -15.16 -7.04 -5.98
N PRO A 125 -15.63 -6.97 -4.72
CA PRO A 125 -16.36 -8.05 -4.07
C PRO A 125 -17.80 -8.26 -4.59
#